data_AF-A0A935XT57-F1
#
_entry.id   AF-A0A935XT57-F1
#
_cell.length_a   1.000
_cell.length_b   1.000
_cell.length_c   1.000
_cell.angle_alpha   90.00
_cell.angle_beta   90.00
_cell.angle_gamma   90.00
#
_symmetry.space_group_name_H-M   'P 1'
#
loop_
_entity.id
_entity.type
_entity.pdbx_description
1 polymer ?
#
loop_
_entity_poly.entity_id
_entity_poly.type
_entity_poly.pdbx_seq_one_letter_code
_entity_poly.pdbx_strand_id
1 'polypeptide(L)' 'MRAAILAVSLLALGATGCMEVEQTASPQKSGKYQGKPDTRPWDNAPLAYGDASWKQGDRTSWENQIRTRNLAQHEYKRVQ' A
#
# COMPACT_ATOMS: atom_id res chain seq x y z
N MET A 1 -43.22 -24.23 13.40
CA MET A 1 -42.15 -24.09 14.41
C MET A 1 -40.75 -24.29 13.83
N ARG A 2 -40.42 -25.42 13.19
CA ARG A 2 -39.08 -25.67 12.59
C ARG A 2 -38.63 -24.62 11.57
N ALA A 3 -39.52 -24.19 10.68
CA ALA A 3 -39.24 -23.14 9.70
C ALA A 3 -38.98 -21.76 10.33
N ALA A 4 -39.66 -21.44 11.42
CA ALA A 4 -39.45 -20.18 12.15
C ALA A 4 -38.09 -20.19 12.89
N ILE A 5 -37.68 -21.34 13.42
CA ILE A 5 -36.37 -21.51 14.06
C ILE A 5 -35.25 -21.33 13.02
N LEU A 6 -35.42 -21.87 11.81
CA LEU A 6 -34.45 -21.70 10.71
C LEU A 6 -34.36 -20.26 10.21
N ALA A 7 -35.49 -19.55 10.13
CA ALA A 7 -35.48 -18.14 9.72
C ALA A 7 -34.75 -17.24 10.74
N VAL A 8 -34.97 -17.48 12.03
CA VAL A 8 -34.32 -16.71 13.11
C VAL A 8 -32.82 -16.97 13.16
N SER A 9 -32.38 -18.21 12.94
CA SER A 9 -30.95 -18.53 12.94
C SER A 9 -30.21 -17.95 11.74
N LEU A 10 -30.82 -17.87 10.55
CA LEU A 10 -30.22 -17.18 9.40
C LEU A 10 -30.08 -15.67 9.62
N LEU A 11 -31.07 -15.02 10.24
CA LEU A 11 -30.99 -13.59 10.56
C LEU A 11 -29.88 -13.28 11.57
N ALA A 12 -29.69 -14.13 12.57
CA ALA A 12 -28.65 -13.95 13.58
C ALA A 12 -27.23 -14.06 12.98
N LEU A 13 -27.03 -14.95 12.00
CA LEU A 13 -25.72 -15.11 11.32
C LEU A 13 -25.40 -13.92 10.41
N GLY A 14 -26.40 -13.35 9.72
CA GLY A 14 -26.21 -12.19 8.84
C GLY A 14 -25.91 -10.87 9.56
N ALA A 15 -26.23 -10.76 10.85
CA ALA A 15 -26.02 -9.54 11.64
C ALA A 15 -24.57 -9.31 12.10
N THR A 16 -23.66 -10.27 11.87
CA THR A 16 -22.24 -10.18 12.28
C THR A 16 -21.32 -9.52 11.23
N GLY A 17 -21.88 -9.04 10.11
CA GLY A 17 -21.11 -8.46 9.00
C GLY A 17 -20.43 -7.11 9.26
N CYS A 18 -20.82 -6.36 10.30
CA CYS A 18 -20.26 -5.04 10.62
C CYS A 18 -19.21 -5.07 11.75
N MET A 19 -18.42 -6.14 11.88
CA MET A 19 -17.34 -6.22 12.87
C MET A 19 -15.98 -5.74 12.32
N GLU A 20 -15.99 -4.87 11.31
CA GLU A 20 -14.78 -4.16 10.91
C GLU A 20 -14.44 -3.14 12.01
N VAL A 21 -13.32 -3.39 12.70
CA VAL A 21 -12.73 -2.35 13.55
C VAL A 21 -12.22 -1.30 12.60
N GLU A 22 -12.73 -0.08 12.74
CA GLU A 22 -12.22 1.12 12.08
C GLU A 22 -10.68 1.07 12.09
N GLN A 23 -10.03 1.20 10.93
CA GLN A 23 -8.55 1.12 10.84
C GLN A 23 -7.86 2.14 11.77
N THR A 24 -8.59 3.15 12.25
CA THR A 24 -8.15 4.17 13.20
C THR A 24 -8.48 3.87 14.67
N ALA A 25 -9.26 2.82 14.97
CA ALA A 25 -9.62 2.40 16.34
C ALA A 25 -8.58 1.51 17.03
N SER A 26 -7.49 1.15 16.33
CA SER A 26 -6.23 0.87 17.02
C SER A 26 -5.79 2.16 17.75
N PRO A 27 -5.11 2.09 18.91
CA PRO A 27 -4.63 3.29 19.62
C PRO A 27 -3.57 4.00 18.76
N GLN A 28 -4.03 4.76 17.78
CA GLN A 28 -3.25 5.65 16.94
C GLN A 28 -2.76 6.72 17.91
N LYS A 29 -1.49 6.68 18.29
CA LYS A 29 -0.90 7.75 19.09
C LYS A 29 -1.03 9.03 18.27
N SER A 30 -1.97 9.89 18.67
CA SER A 30 -2.25 11.15 18.00
C SER A 30 -0.95 11.95 17.84
N GLY A 31 -0.63 12.29 16.58
CA GLY A 31 0.56 13.08 16.24
C GLY A 31 1.89 12.32 16.08
N LYS A 32 1.89 10.97 16.03
CA LYS A 32 3.10 10.17 15.75
C LYS A 32 2.84 9.22 14.58
N TYR A 33 3.71 9.23 13.57
CA TYR A 33 3.72 8.20 12.53
C TYR A 33 4.03 6.84 13.17
N GLN A 34 3.09 5.90 13.06
CA GLN A 34 3.22 4.53 13.61
C GLN A 34 3.60 3.49 12.54
N GLY A 35 3.96 3.94 11.34
CA GLY A 35 4.46 3.09 10.27
C GLY A 35 5.92 2.67 10.47
N LYS A 36 6.49 1.98 9.48
CA LYS A 36 7.93 1.70 9.43
C LYS A 36 8.68 3.05 9.46
N PRO A 37 9.76 3.21 10.25
CA PRO A 37 10.54 4.44 10.26
C PRO A 37 10.88 4.92 8.85
N ASP A 38 10.74 6.22 8.60
CA ASP A 38 11.13 6.80 7.33
C ASP A 38 12.62 6.56 7.09
N THR A 39 12.93 5.95 5.95
CA THR A 39 14.30 5.73 5.47
C THR A 39 14.49 6.48 4.16
N ARG A 40 15.74 6.71 3.77
CA ARG A 40 16.00 7.39 2.50
C ARG A 40 15.52 6.47 1.37
N PRO A 41 14.96 7.00 0.27
CA PRO A 41 14.37 6.18 -0.77
C PRO A 41 15.30 5.09 -1.32
N TRP A 42 16.59 5.41 -1.50
CA TRP A 42 17.62 4.48 -2.00
C TRP A 42 18.05 3.42 -1.00
N ASP A 43 17.69 3.53 0.29
CA ASP A 43 18.00 2.50 1.29
C ASP A 43 17.04 1.29 1.20
N ASN A 44 15.95 1.41 0.43
CA ASN A 44 15.03 0.31 0.15
C ASN A 44 15.59 -0.61 -0.93
N ALA A 45 15.25 -1.90 -0.84
CA ALA A 45 15.54 -2.86 -1.90
C ALA A 45 14.86 -2.42 -3.21
N PRO A 46 15.51 -2.63 -4.37
CA PRO A 46 14.87 -2.46 -5.66
C PRO A 46 13.57 -3.24 -5.74
N LEU A 47 12.55 -2.67 -6.39
CA LEU A 47 11.28 -3.35 -6.58
C LEU A 47 11.52 -4.66 -7.36
N ALA A 48 10.96 -5.77 -6.88
CA ALA A 48 11.07 -7.06 -7.55
C ALA A 48 10.27 -7.14 -8.87
N TYR A 49 9.50 -6.10 -9.18
CA TYR A 49 8.67 -5.96 -10.36
C TYR A 49 8.95 -4.61 -11.05
N GLY A 50 8.66 -4.53 -12.34
CA GLY A 50 8.96 -3.34 -13.15
C GLY A 50 10.41 -3.30 -13.62
N ASP A 51 10.91 -2.10 -13.89
CA ASP A 51 12.23 -1.81 -14.48
C ASP A 51 13.24 -1.28 -13.45
N ALA A 52 13.03 -1.59 -12.17
CA ALA A 52 13.93 -1.26 -11.05
C ALA A 52 15.37 -1.73 -11.30
N SER A 53 16.32 -0.79 -11.42
CA SER A 53 17.73 -1.07 -11.76
C SER A 53 18.74 -0.44 -10.79
N TRP A 54 18.28 0.31 -9.78
CA TRP A 54 19.15 0.86 -8.74
C TRP A 54 19.67 -0.24 -7.81
N LYS A 55 20.72 0.06 -7.05
CA LYS A 55 21.23 -0.83 -5.99
C LYS A 55 20.83 -0.26 -4.63
N GLN A 56 20.48 -1.15 -3.70
CA GLN A 56 20.18 -0.74 -2.33
C GLN A 56 21.38 0.01 -1.71
N GLY A 57 21.13 1.17 -1.13
CA GLY A 57 22.13 2.08 -0.56
C GLY A 57 22.81 3.02 -1.57
N ASP A 58 22.64 2.80 -2.87
CA ASP A 58 23.27 3.62 -3.91
C ASP A 58 22.32 4.73 -4.39
N ARG A 59 22.50 5.91 -3.76
CA ARG A 59 21.77 7.14 -4.10
C ARG A 59 21.91 7.52 -5.57
N THR A 60 23.11 7.43 -6.15
CA THR A 60 23.35 7.89 -7.52
C THR A 60 22.62 7.02 -8.52
N SER A 61 22.64 5.70 -8.34
CA SER A 61 21.89 4.77 -9.18
C SER A 61 20.37 5.02 -9.10
N TRP A 62 19.86 5.31 -7.89
CA TRP A 62 18.45 5.64 -7.67
C TRP A 62 18.06 6.95 -8.36
N GLU A 63 18.83 8.03 -8.16
CA GLU A 63 18.56 9.34 -8.79
C GLU A 63 18.63 9.27 -10.32
N ASN A 64 19.58 8.51 -10.87
CA ASN A 64 19.68 8.29 -12.30
C ASN A 64 18.46 7.57 -12.86
N GLN A 65 17.98 6.52 -12.17
CA GLN A 65 16.77 5.84 -12.61
C GLN A 65 15.55 6.77 -12.57
N ILE A 66 15.35 7.51 -11.48
CA ILE A 66 14.22 8.45 -11.37
C ILE A 66 14.26 9.49 -12.49
N ARG A 67 15.46 10.01 -12.82
CA ARG A 67 15.65 10.92 -13.96
C ARG A 67 15.23 10.26 -15.27
N THR A 68 15.67 9.05 -15.55
CA THR A 68 15.29 8.31 -16.77
C THR A 68 13.78 8.09 -16.85
N ARG A 69 13.15 7.68 -15.76
CA ARG A 69 11.69 7.50 -15.69
C ARG A 69 10.95 8.80 -16.01
N ASN A 70 11.41 9.92 -15.45
CA ASN A 70 10.80 11.22 -15.72
C ASN A 70 10.96 11.58 -17.20
N LEU A 71 12.16 11.40 -17.78
CA LEU A 71 12.42 11.66 -19.20
C LEU A 71 11.51 10.85 -20.14
N ALA A 72 11.20 9.61 -19.79
CA ALA A 72 10.29 8.75 -20.54
C ALA A 72 8.83 9.25 -20.57
N GLN A 73 8.47 10.26 -19.77
CA GLN A 73 7.16 10.91 -19.81
C GLN A 73 7.15 12.19 -20.66
N HIS A 74 8.30 12.69 -21.11
CA HIS A 74 8.35 13.87 -21.97
C HIS A 74 8.06 13.49 -23.42
N GLU A 75 6.92 13.94 -23.95
CA GLU A 75 6.52 13.63 -25.34
C GLU A 75 7.57 14.04 -26.39
N TYR A 76 8.27 15.16 -26.18
CA TYR A 76 9.40 15.55 -27.03
C TYR A 76 10.51 14.50 -27.12
N LYS A 77 10.77 13.77 -26.03
CA LYS A 77 11.77 12.69 -26.00
C LYS A 77 11.24 11.38 -26.56
N ARG A 78 9.91 11.19 -26.64
CA ARG A 78 9.26 9.95 -27.08
C ARG A 78 8.99 9.90 -28.58
N VAL A 79 8.74 11.05 -29.20
CA VAL A 79 8.30 11.16 -30.61
C VAL A 79 9.45 11.50 -31.58
N GLN A 80 10.62 11.90 -31.06
CA GLN A 80 11.80 12.23 -31.88
C GLN A 80 12.54 10.99 -32.38
#